data_AF-A0AAD8AMZ9-F1
#
_entry.id   AF-A0AAD8AMZ9-F1
#
_cell.length_a   1.000
_cell.length_b   1.000
_cell.length_c   1.000
_cell.angle_alpha   90.00
_cell.angle_beta   90.00
_cell.angle_gamma   90.00
#
_symmetry.space_group_name_H-M   'P 1'
#
loop_
_entity.id
_entity.type
_entity.pdbx_description
1 polymer ?
#
loop_
_entity_poly.entity_id
_entity_poly.type
_entity_poly.pdbx_seq_one_letter_code
_entity_poly.pdbx_strand_id
1 'polypeptide(L)'
;MKKPSSFRPFHALLQLDYHEYEILIVNDGSKDRNLRDSRRDFPCSEQIPIAFRQRVKHQPVKAVYQSKKLHNLRVIDKENGGSKADASNAGINGARYGLFMPLDADTILERDCLKLMVQPYLMNADTVGVGGNG
;
A
#
# COMPACT_ATOMS: atom_id res chain seq x y z
N MET A 1 18.28 18.76 -12.41
CA MET A 1 18.17 17.72 -11.37
C MET A 1 17.31 16.58 -11.88
N LYS A 2 17.87 15.36 -12.07
CA LYS A 2 17.09 14.18 -12.46
C LYS A 2 16.24 13.74 -11.25
N LYS A 3 14.91 13.69 -11.39
CA LYS A 3 14.05 12.98 -10.42
C LYS A 3 14.49 11.52 -10.38
N PRO A 4 14.69 10.90 -9.21
CA PRO A 4 15.07 9.50 -9.13
C PRO A 4 14.02 8.61 -9.81
N SER A 5 14.49 7.57 -10.51
CA SER A 5 13.68 6.64 -11.31
C SER A 5 12.65 5.84 -10.49
N SER A 6 12.79 5.81 -9.16
CA SER A 6 11.92 5.11 -8.21
C SER A 6 10.49 5.67 -8.11
N PHE A 7 10.20 6.82 -8.74
CA PHE A 7 8.91 7.50 -8.58
C PHE A 7 7.83 7.17 -9.62
N ARG A 8 8.20 6.58 -10.76
CA ARG A 8 7.24 6.31 -11.84
C ARG A 8 6.14 5.32 -11.45
N PRO A 9 6.44 4.19 -10.78
CA PRO A 9 5.41 3.23 -10.34
C PRO A 9 4.37 3.90 -9.43
N PHE A 10 4.82 4.75 -8.51
CA PHE A 10 3.94 5.45 -7.58
C PHE A 10 2.97 6.43 -8.28
N HIS A 11 3.42 7.12 -9.33
CA HIS A 11 2.53 8.01 -10.10
C HIS A 11 1.44 7.23 -10.85
N ALA A 12 1.74 6.01 -11.31
CA ALA A 12 0.74 5.15 -11.95
C ALA A 12 -0.38 4.76 -10.96
N LEU A 13 -0.04 4.47 -9.71
CA LEU A 13 -1.03 4.17 -8.66
C LEU A 13 -1.99 5.35 -8.38
N LEU A 14 -1.54 6.59 -8.56
CA LEU A 14 -2.38 7.78 -8.40
C LEU A 14 -3.29 8.07 -9.60
N GLN A 15 -3.07 7.40 -10.73
CA GLN A 15 -3.80 7.62 -11.98
C GLN A 15 -4.83 6.52 -12.29
N LEU A 16 -4.95 5.52 -11.40
CA LEU A 16 -5.91 4.43 -11.53
C LEU A 16 -7.33 4.99 -11.66
N ASP A 17 -8.04 4.47 -12.65
CA ASP A 17 -9.43 4.81 -12.92
C ASP A 17 -10.34 3.93 -12.07
N TYR A 18 -10.34 4.21 -10.76
CA TYR A 18 -11.22 3.57 -9.79
C TYR A 18 -11.57 4.57 -8.70
N HIS A 19 -12.85 4.68 -8.35
CA HIS A 19 -13.32 5.77 -7.50
C HIS A 19 -12.86 5.65 -6.05
N GLU A 20 -12.85 4.43 -5.52
CA GLU A 20 -12.64 4.18 -4.10
C GLU A 20 -11.56 3.12 -3.89
N TYR A 21 -10.36 3.57 -3.56
CA TYR A 21 -9.22 2.72 -3.21
C TYR A 21 -8.30 3.47 -2.26
N GLU A 22 -7.40 2.73 -1.61
CA GLU A 22 -6.31 3.32 -0.85
C GLU A 22 -4.98 2.66 -1.18
N ILE A 23 -3.92 3.41 -0.94
CA ILE A 23 -2.54 2.97 -1.09
C ILE A 23 -1.94 2.90 0.32
N LEU A 24 -1.46 1.71 0.69
CA LEU A 24 -0.73 1.48 1.91
C LEU A 24 0.73 1.18 1.60
N ILE A 25 1.62 2.08 2.04
CA ILE A 25 3.06 1.83 1.99
C ILE A 25 3.49 1.24 3.33
N VAL A 26 4.10 0.05 3.32
CA VAL A 26 4.63 -0.57 4.53
C VAL A 26 6.15 -0.43 4.55
N ASN A 27 6.66 0.36 5.48
CA ASN A 27 8.10 0.44 5.76
C ASN A 27 8.48 -0.65 6.77
N ASP A 28 9.06 -1.74 6.27
CA ASP A 28 9.47 -2.91 7.06
C ASP A 28 10.84 -2.73 7.76
N GLY A 29 10.98 -1.64 8.51
CA GLY A 29 12.22 -1.33 9.23
C GLY A 29 13.43 -1.09 8.32
N SER A 30 13.18 -0.64 7.08
CA SER A 30 14.25 -0.35 6.13
C SER A 30 15.23 0.68 6.69
N LYS A 31 16.52 0.37 6.56
CA LYS A 31 17.63 1.31 6.82
C LYS A 31 17.87 2.23 5.63
N ASP A 32 17.25 1.93 4.48
CA ASP A 32 17.41 2.69 3.26
C ASP A 32 16.90 4.12 3.47
N ARG A 33 17.78 5.09 3.19
CA ARG A 33 17.45 6.50 3.32
C ARG A 33 16.29 6.88 2.42
N ASN A 34 16.10 6.25 1.25
CA ASN A 34 15.01 6.58 0.33
C ASN A 34 13.61 6.24 0.89
N LEU A 35 13.47 5.15 1.66
CA LEU A 35 12.20 4.78 2.31
C LEU A 35 11.98 5.54 3.62
N ARG A 36 13.05 5.89 4.36
CA ARG A 36 12.95 6.91 5.43
C ARG A 36 12.57 8.28 4.87
N ASP A 37 13.11 8.61 3.70
CA ASP A 37 12.84 9.82 2.94
C ASP A 37 11.51 9.72 2.19
N SER A 38 10.76 8.61 2.23
CA SER A 38 9.33 8.67 1.94
C SER A 38 8.61 9.61 2.92
N ARG A 39 9.15 9.83 4.13
CA ARG A 39 8.71 10.95 5.00
C ARG A 39 9.16 12.32 4.49
N ARG A 40 10.14 12.42 3.60
CA ARG A 40 10.62 13.65 2.92
C ARG A 40 9.96 13.89 1.56
N ASP A 41 9.51 12.83 0.90
CA ASP A 41 8.82 12.80 -0.40
C ASP A 41 7.29 12.82 -0.24
N PHE A 42 6.79 12.33 0.90
CA PHE A 42 5.47 12.61 1.45
C PHE A 42 5.56 13.50 2.72
N PRO A 43 6.27 14.64 2.68
CA PRO A 43 6.64 15.46 3.85
C PRO A 43 5.46 16.21 4.50
N CYS A 44 4.25 15.86 4.14
CA CYS A 44 3.05 16.36 4.78
C CYS A 44 2.23 15.16 5.22
N SER A 45 2.77 14.31 6.08
CA SER A 45 1.99 13.25 6.71
C SER A 45 1.88 13.53 8.21
N GLU A 46 0.69 13.30 8.76
CA GLU A 46 0.44 13.40 10.20
C GLU A 46 0.35 12.01 10.79
N GLN A 47 0.95 11.85 11.97
CA GLN A 47 0.81 10.61 12.70
C GLN A 47 -0.63 10.49 13.19
N ILE A 48 -1.25 9.35 12.91
CA ILE A 48 -2.61 9.04 13.35
C ILE A 48 -2.59 7.88 14.36
N PRO A 49 -3.62 7.74 15.20
CA PRO A 49 -3.73 6.60 16.11
C PRO A 49 -3.68 5.27 15.35
N ILE A 50 -2.97 4.30 15.93
CA ILE A 50 -3.00 2.92 15.46
C ILE A 50 -4.36 2.32 15.84
N ALA A 51 -5.19 2.02 14.84
CA ALA A 51 -6.58 1.57 15.06
C ALA A 51 -6.95 0.30 14.29
N PHE A 52 -5.97 -0.46 13.77
CA PHE A 52 -6.26 -1.68 13.02
C PHE A 52 -6.44 -2.92 13.92
N ARG A 53 -7.34 -3.82 13.50
CA ARG A 53 -7.52 -5.13 14.14
C ARG A 53 -6.41 -6.07 13.71
N GLN A 54 -5.70 -6.69 14.66
CA GLN A 54 -4.69 -7.70 14.36
C GLN A 54 -5.36 -9.03 13.97
N ARG A 55 -5.61 -9.24 12.67
CA ARG A 55 -6.16 -10.48 12.12
C ARG A 55 -5.07 -11.47 11.71
N VAL A 56 -3.98 -10.96 11.15
CA VAL A 56 -2.81 -11.74 10.72
C VAL A 56 -1.56 -11.32 11.48
N LYS A 57 -0.64 -12.26 11.73
CA LYS A 57 0.59 -11.99 12.51
C LYS A 57 1.60 -11.17 11.70
N HIS A 58 2.19 -10.16 12.34
CA HIS A 58 3.33 -9.40 11.82
C HIS A 58 4.12 -8.77 12.98
N GLN A 59 5.34 -8.30 12.73
CA GLN A 59 6.10 -7.55 13.73
C GLN A 59 5.44 -6.23 14.13
N PRO A 60 5.69 -5.72 15.36
CA PRO A 60 5.04 -4.52 15.88
C PRO A 60 5.08 -3.31 14.95
N VAL A 61 3.93 -2.63 14.83
CA VAL A 61 3.85 -1.32 14.14
C VAL A 61 4.21 -0.22 15.13
N LYS A 62 5.12 0.65 14.70
CA LYS A 62 5.64 1.78 15.48
C LYS A 62 4.75 3.02 15.34
N ALA A 63 4.30 3.29 14.10
CA ALA A 63 3.50 4.45 13.78
C ALA A 63 2.74 4.27 12.46
N VAL A 64 1.64 5.00 12.33
CA VAL A 64 0.90 5.14 11.06
C VAL A 64 0.81 6.61 10.72
N TYR A 65 0.99 6.93 9.45
CA TYR A 65 0.95 8.29 8.95
C TYR A 65 -0.11 8.42 7.86
N GLN A 66 -0.97 9.43 7.96
CA GLN A 66 -1.91 9.83 6.91
C GLN A 66 -1.28 10.95 6.09
N SER A 67 -1.28 10.82 4.76
CA SER A 67 -0.86 11.92 3.89
C SER A 67 -1.90 13.05 3.92
N LYS A 68 -1.43 14.30 4.11
CA LYS A 68 -2.21 15.54 4.05
C LYS A 68 -2.49 15.98 2.62
N LYS A 69 -1.71 15.50 1.65
CA LYS A 69 -1.89 15.83 0.22
C LYS A 69 -2.75 14.80 -0.52
N LEU A 70 -2.64 13.54 -0.12
CA LEU A 70 -3.30 12.40 -0.77
C LEU A 70 -4.12 11.66 0.28
N HIS A 71 -5.44 11.92 0.33
CA HIS A 71 -6.31 11.33 1.36
C HIS A 71 -6.34 9.80 1.30
N ASN A 72 -6.10 9.23 0.13
CA ASN A 72 -6.07 7.79 -0.12
C ASN A 72 -4.69 7.16 0.14
N LEU A 73 -3.70 7.88 0.69
CA LEU A 73 -2.37 7.34 0.98
C LEU A 73 -2.08 7.32 2.48
N ARG A 74 -1.71 6.14 2.98
CA ARG A 74 -1.17 5.97 4.34
C ARG A 74 0.14 5.20 4.33
N VAL A 75 0.97 5.49 5.32
CA VAL A 75 2.25 4.82 5.55
C VAL A 75 2.23 4.11 6.90
N ILE A 76 2.59 2.83 6.91
CA ILE A 76 2.74 2.00 8.10
C ILE A 76 4.23 1.81 8.35
N ASP A 77 4.73 2.30 9.48
CA ASP A 77 6.11 2.12 9.92
C ASP A 77 6.17 1.03 10.99
N LYS A 78 6.92 -0.03 10.76
CA LYS A 78 6.98 -1.20 11.65
C LYS A 78 8.41 -1.66 11.94
N GLU A 79 8.56 -2.54 12.91
CA GLU A 79 9.79 -3.29 13.13
C GLU A 79 10.04 -4.24 11.96
N ASN A 80 11.31 -4.50 11.60
CA ASN A 80 11.64 -5.35 10.46
C ASN A 80 11.23 -6.81 10.75
N GLY A 81 10.37 -7.38 9.92
CA GLY A 81 9.91 -8.77 10.02
C GLY A 81 10.71 -9.79 9.20
N GLY A 82 11.67 -9.33 8.40
CA GLY A 82 12.56 -10.17 7.61
C GLY A 82 11.92 -10.84 6.39
N SER A 83 10.64 -10.56 6.09
CA SER A 83 9.95 -11.16 4.95
C SER A 83 8.90 -10.24 4.33
N LYS A 84 8.69 -10.36 3.01
CA LYS A 84 7.60 -9.66 2.29
C LYS A 84 6.22 -10.01 2.86
N ALA A 85 6.05 -11.23 3.35
CA ALA A 85 4.81 -11.68 3.98
C ALA A 85 4.51 -10.92 5.27
N ASP A 86 5.51 -10.68 6.11
CA ASP A 86 5.35 -9.92 7.35
C ASP A 86 4.92 -8.45 7.07
N ALA A 87 5.54 -7.82 6.07
CA ALA A 87 5.14 -6.50 5.60
C ALA A 87 3.70 -6.50 5.02
N SER A 88 3.37 -7.48 4.19
CA SER A 88 2.02 -7.62 3.60
C SER A 88 0.96 -7.82 4.67
N ASN A 89 1.24 -8.61 5.71
CA ASN A 89 0.33 -8.84 6.83
C ASN A 89 0.04 -7.56 7.63
N ALA A 90 1.05 -6.71 7.83
CA ALA A 90 0.83 -5.39 8.43
C ALA A 90 -0.07 -4.51 7.54
N GLY A 91 0.10 -4.58 6.22
CA GLY A 91 -0.79 -3.93 5.25
C GLY A 91 -2.24 -4.44 5.33
N ILE A 92 -2.43 -5.77 5.37
CA ILE A 92 -3.75 -6.42 5.50
C ILE A 92 -4.46 -5.97 6.78
N ASN A 93 -3.77 -5.98 7.92
CA ASN A 93 -4.35 -5.49 9.16
C ASN A 93 -4.68 -3.99 9.06
N GLY A 94 -3.80 -3.19 8.45
CA GLY A 94 -3.96 -1.75 8.28
C GLY A 94 -5.02 -1.30 7.29
N ALA A 95 -5.48 -2.18 6.40
CA ALA A 95 -6.45 -1.89 5.34
C ALA A 95 -7.84 -1.53 5.90
N ARG A 96 -8.47 -0.54 5.27
CA ARG A 96 -9.85 -0.11 5.55
C ARG A 96 -10.87 -0.94 4.76
N TYR A 97 -10.50 -1.41 3.58
CA TYR A 97 -11.38 -2.17 2.69
C TYR A 97 -11.15 -3.69 2.79
N GLY A 98 -12.11 -4.46 2.25
CA GLY A 98 -12.09 -5.93 2.29
C GLY A 98 -11.25 -6.61 1.22
N LEU A 99 -10.96 -5.92 0.11
CA LEU A 99 -10.10 -6.40 -0.97
C LEU A 99 -8.71 -5.78 -0.82
N PHE A 100 -7.67 -6.60 -1.00
CA PHE A 100 -6.28 -6.14 -0.95
C PHE A 100 -5.49 -6.72 -2.12
N MET A 101 -4.52 -5.95 -2.59
CA MET A 101 -3.62 -6.35 -3.68
C MET A 101 -2.19 -6.07 -3.22
N PRO A 102 -1.40 -7.10 -2.87
CA PRO A 102 0.02 -6.91 -2.59
C PRO A 102 0.74 -6.54 -3.88
N LEU A 103 1.57 -5.50 -3.81
CA LEU A 103 2.33 -5.01 -4.96
C LEU A 103 3.80 -4.82 -4.58
N ASP A 104 4.68 -5.14 -5.51
CA ASP A 104 6.08 -4.74 -5.41
C ASP A 104 6.25 -3.27 -5.81
N ALA A 105 7.21 -2.56 -5.19
CA ALA A 105 7.37 -1.11 -5.32
C ALA A 105 7.74 -0.64 -6.73
N ASP A 106 8.20 -1.55 -7.59
CA ASP A 106 8.56 -1.34 -8.99
C ASP A 106 7.46 -1.76 -9.98
N THR A 107 6.32 -2.25 -9.50
CA THR A 107 5.20 -2.67 -10.35
C THR A 107 4.46 -1.47 -10.96
N ILE A 108 4.28 -1.48 -12.28
CA ILE A 108 3.45 -0.51 -13.00
C ILE A 108 2.12 -1.18 -13.33
N LEU A 109 1.02 -0.50 -13.02
CA LEU A 109 -0.33 -0.99 -13.29
C LEU A 109 -0.96 -0.27 -14.47
N GLU A 110 -1.76 -1.01 -15.23
CA GLU A 110 -2.67 -0.43 -16.21
C GLU A 110 -3.77 0.38 -15.53
N ARG A 111 -4.25 1.42 -16.19
CA ARG A 111 -5.12 2.43 -15.59
C ARG A 111 -6.45 1.86 -15.08
N ASP A 112 -7.01 0.90 -15.79
CA ASP A 112 -8.30 0.26 -15.52
C ASP A 112 -8.17 -1.08 -14.76
N CYS A 113 -6.96 -1.46 -14.34
CA CYS A 113 -6.70 -2.78 -13.77
C CYS A 113 -7.60 -3.09 -12.56
N LEU A 114 -7.88 -2.13 -11.68
CA LEU A 114 -8.73 -2.36 -10.52
C LEU A 114 -10.18 -2.69 -10.92
N LYS A 115 -10.72 -2.07 -11.98
CA LYS A 115 -12.06 -2.39 -12.49
C LYS A 115 -12.14 -3.85 -12.93
N LEU A 116 -11.12 -4.29 -13.68
CA LEU A 116 -11.01 -5.66 -14.17
C LEU A 116 -10.83 -6.65 -13.01
N MET A 117 -9.99 -6.32 -12.03
CA MET A 117 -9.72 -7.18 -10.87
C MET A 117 -10.91 -7.32 -9.93
N VAL A 118 -11.76 -6.29 -9.80
CA VAL A 118 -12.97 -6.35 -8.98
C VAL A 118 -14.12 -7.10 -9.67
N GLN A 119 -14.17 -7.10 -11.01
CA GLN A 119 -15.29 -7.68 -11.77
C GLN A 119 -15.64 -9.12 -11.34
N PRO A 120 -14.70 -10.08 -11.17
CA PRO A 120 -15.05 -11.44 -10.75
C PRO A 120 -15.75 -11.51 -9.39
N TYR A 121 -15.38 -10.66 -8.43
CA TYR A 121 -16.02 -10.59 -7.11
C TYR A 121 -17.47 -10.10 -7.19
N LEU A 122 -17.80 -9.28 -8.20
CA LEU A 122 -19.17 -8.82 -8.43
C LEU A 122 -20.03 -9.87 -9.15
N MET A 123 -19.41 -10.71 -9.98
CA MET A 123 -20.10 -11.71 -10.79
C MET A 123 -20.33 -13.02 -10.04
N ASN A 124 -19.47 -13.35 -9.08
CA ASN A 124 -19.57 -14.57 -8.29
C ASN A 124 -19.18 -14.32 -6.83
N ALA A 125 -20.13 -14.53 -5.92
CA ALA A 125 -19.97 -14.35 -4.48
C ALA A 125 -18.96 -15.33 -3.85
N ASP A 126 -18.68 -16.46 -4.50
CA ASP A 126 -17.70 -17.45 -4.03
C ASP A 126 -16.26 -17.12 -4.47
N THR A 127 -16.05 -16.00 -5.17
CA THR A 127 -14.71 -15.57 -5.59
C THR A 127 -13.86 -15.19 -4.38
N VAL A 128 -12.77 -15.94 -4.16
CA VAL A 128 -11.82 -15.70 -3.05
C VAL A 128 -10.49 -15.06 -3.49
N GLY A 129 -10.25 -14.97 -4.80
CA GLY A 129 -8.99 -14.44 -5.35
C GLY A 129 -9.07 -14.21 -6.85
N VAL A 130 -8.36 -13.18 -7.33
CA VAL A 130 -8.23 -12.85 -8.75
C VAL A 130 -6.76 -12.54 -9.02
N GLY A 131 -6.24 -13.01 -10.15
CA GLY A 131 -4.89 -12.73 -10.62
C GLY A 131 -4.93 -12.08 -12.00
N GLY A 132 -4.01 -11.14 -12.24
CA GLY A 132 -3.72 -10.62 -13.57
C GLY A 132 -2.47 -11.28 -14.15
N ASN A 133 -2.35 -11.31 -15.47
CA ASN A 133 -1.10 -11.64 -16.14
C ASN A 133 -0.36 -10.34 -16.47
N GLY A 134 0.95 -10.31 -16.22
CA GLY A 134 1.84 -9.21 -16.59
C GLY A 134 2.54 -9.45 -17.92
#